data_AF-A0A8S3SFS2-F1
#
_entry.id   AF-A0A8S3SFS2-F1
#
_cell.length_a   1.000
_cell.length_b   1.000
_cell.length_c   1.000
_cell.angle_alpha   90.00
_cell.angle_beta   90.00
_cell.angle_gamma   90.00
#
_symmetry.space_group_name_H-M   'P 1'
#
loop_
_entity.id
_entity.type
_entity.pdbx_description
1 polymer ?
#
loop_
_entity_poly.entity_id
_entity_poly.type
_entity_poly.pdbx_seq_one_letter_code
_entity_poly.pdbx_strand_id
1 'polypeptide(L)'
;MVTDRYVKSGRALERDRAKYNLFEWVDEEKVFERKTYKTFKDLLDNYELECGEDEVVTPEEKKENVAFVDAIMETDVMQEAHKYLISKGKSPEHVGQFKWQLYKIWFSLVRRTRGDRDQDSSSFEHVFVGEGRDDKFIGLHNWIQFYLKLKYCDYHCIRCGHSTVQDDEHFRLIALQFDWREEKGKPISSCFLGTSPEFEIAAYTICFLLDRLCKTDVQLGNMKLEIDVKPFAKNYIGTAYIAAARMY
;
A
#
# COMPACT_ATOMS: atom_id res chain seq x y z
N MET A 1 28.59 -20.92 2.11
CA MET A 1 28.15 -19.51 2.07
C MET A 1 27.07 -19.41 1.00
N VAL A 2 25.81 -19.52 1.40
CA VAL A 2 24.68 -19.34 0.48
C VAL A 2 24.50 -17.84 0.30
N THR A 3 24.61 -17.37 -0.93
CA THR A 3 24.36 -15.96 -1.25
C THR A 3 22.86 -15.79 -1.41
N ASP A 4 22.24 -15.00 -0.53
CA ASP A 4 20.82 -14.68 -0.59
C ASP A 4 20.51 -13.96 -1.91
N ARG A 5 19.70 -14.57 -2.77
CA ARG A 5 19.32 -14.03 -4.08
C ARG A 5 17.84 -13.70 -4.10
N TYR A 6 17.51 -12.41 -4.10
CA TYR A 6 16.16 -11.85 -4.22
C TYR A 6 15.44 -12.28 -5.52
N VAL A 7 14.10 -12.22 -5.54
CA VAL A 7 13.32 -12.36 -6.77
C VAL A 7 13.73 -11.24 -7.72
N LYS A 8 14.34 -11.57 -8.85
CA LYS A 8 14.65 -10.60 -9.90
C LYS A 8 13.36 -10.27 -10.63
N SER A 9 12.89 -9.05 -10.49
CA SER A 9 11.77 -8.49 -11.26
C SER A 9 12.25 -8.20 -12.68
N GLY A 10 11.75 -8.96 -13.66
CA GLY A 10 11.94 -8.71 -15.09
C GLY A 10 10.62 -8.35 -15.76
N ARG A 11 10.67 -7.58 -16.84
CA ARG A 11 9.48 -7.28 -17.68
C ARG A 11 9.09 -8.42 -18.62
N ALA A 12 9.86 -9.50 -18.64
CA ALA A 12 9.51 -10.67 -19.44
C ALA A 12 8.30 -11.36 -18.80
N LEU A 13 7.22 -11.47 -19.57
CA LEU A 13 6.03 -12.22 -19.20
C LEU A 13 6.42 -13.67 -18.92
N GLU A 14 6.34 -14.09 -17.67
CA GLU A 14 6.36 -15.52 -17.37
C GLU A 14 4.97 -16.11 -17.66
N ARG A 15 4.91 -17.38 -18.06
CA ARG A 15 3.64 -18.06 -18.41
C ARG A 15 2.70 -18.03 -17.21
N ASP A 16 1.47 -17.58 -17.40
CA ASP A 16 0.42 -17.65 -16.38
C ASP A 16 0.26 -19.10 -15.88
N ARG A 17 0.43 -19.28 -14.56
CA ARG A 17 0.29 -20.58 -13.88
C ARG A 17 -0.90 -20.60 -12.92
N ALA A 18 -1.67 -19.51 -12.82
CA ALA A 18 -2.88 -19.50 -12.00
C ALA A 18 -3.96 -20.33 -12.68
N LYS A 19 -4.39 -21.40 -12.01
CA LYS A 19 -5.54 -22.20 -12.45
C LYS A 19 -6.89 -21.59 -12.05
N TYR A 20 -6.89 -20.61 -11.13
CA TYR A 20 -8.07 -20.04 -10.49
C TYR A 20 -7.92 -18.54 -10.29
N ASN A 21 -9.05 -17.85 -10.15
CA ASN A 21 -9.10 -16.44 -9.78
C ASN A 21 -8.38 -16.19 -8.44
N LEU A 22 -7.78 -15.01 -8.28
CA LEU A 22 -7.10 -14.65 -7.04
C LEU A 22 -8.08 -14.53 -5.87
N PHE A 23 -9.26 -13.96 -6.14
CA PHE A 23 -10.37 -13.86 -5.20
C PHE A 23 -11.53 -14.69 -5.77
N GLU A 24 -11.87 -15.79 -5.10
CA GLU A 24 -13.07 -16.56 -5.42
C GLU A 24 -14.32 -15.87 -4.84
N TRP A 25 -14.21 -15.37 -3.61
CA TRP A 25 -15.25 -14.59 -2.94
C TRP A 25 -14.63 -13.67 -1.87
N VAL A 26 -15.27 -12.53 -1.63
CA VAL A 26 -15.04 -11.67 -0.46
C VAL A 26 -16.42 -11.31 0.09
N ASP A 27 -16.60 -11.42 1.41
CA ASP A 27 -17.82 -11.00 2.10
C ASP A 27 -17.84 -9.46 2.18
N GLU A 28 -18.27 -8.82 1.09
CA GLU A 28 -18.25 -7.37 0.95
C GLU A 28 -19.04 -6.66 2.04
N GLU A 29 -20.20 -7.21 2.41
CA GLU A 29 -21.04 -6.65 3.46
C GLU A 29 -20.26 -6.60 4.78
N LYS A 30 -19.70 -7.73 5.22
CA LYS A 30 -18.98 -7.80 6.48
C LYS A 30 -17.64 -7.06 6.48
N VAL A 31 -16.96 -7.02 5.34
CA VAL A 31 -15.66 -6.34 5.22
C VAL A 31 -15.85 -4.83 5.17
N PHE A 32 -16.74 -4.33 4.31
CA PHE A 32 -16.94 -2.89 4.10
C PHE A 32 -17.97 -2.26 5.05
N GLU A 33 -18.64 -3.04 5.91
CA GLU A 33 -19.36 -2.50 7.08
C GLU A 33 -18.39 -2.03 8.17
N ARG A 34 -17.17 -2.58 8.23
CA ARG A 34 -16.15 -2.15 9.18
C ARG A 34 -15.71 -0.74 8.87
N LYS A 35 -15.74 0.13 9.88
CA LYS A 35 -15.49 1.57 9.75
C LYS A 35 -14.20 1.88 8.97
N THR A 36 -13.07 1.25 9.31
CA THR A 36 -11.78 1.53 8.65
C THR A 36 -11.76 1.14 7.18
N TYR A 37 -12.32 -0.03 6.84
CA TYR A 37 -12.41 -0.53 5.47
C TYR A 37 -13.36 0.31 4.62
N LYS A 38 -14.48 0.74 5.21
CA LYS A 38 -15.42 1.65 4.55
C LYS A 38 -14.74 2.96 4.19
N THR A 39 -14.19 3.66 5.18
CA THR A 39 -13.51 4.94 4.97
C THR A 39 -12.30 4.81 4.06
N PHE A 40 -11.63 3.65 4.02
CA PHE A 40 -10.54 3.41 3.08
C PHE A 40 -11.06 3.22 1.64
N LYS A 41 -12.17 2.50 1.46
CA LYS A 41 -12.81 2.34 0.16
C LYS A 41 -13.32 3.69 -0.38
N ASP A 42 -13.92 4.51 0.47
CA ASP A 42 -14.35 5.89 0.17
C ASP A 42 -13.17 6.84 -0.14
N LEU A 43 -11.92 6.41 0.10
CA LEU A 43 -10.75 7.13 -0.40
C LEU A 43 -10.30 6.60 -1.75
N LEU A 44 -10.46 5.31 -2.02
CA LEU A 44 -9.98 4.68 -3.26
C LEU A 44 -10.86 4.98 -4.48
N ASP A 45 -12.14 5.29 -4.26
CA ASP A 45 -13.12 5.62 -5.30
C ASP A 45 -13.00 7.05 -5.84
N ASN A 46 -12.49 7.98 -5.03
CA ASN A 46 -12.18 9.35 -5.46
C ASN A 46 -11.15 9.41 -6.59
N TYR A 47 -10.28 8.40 -6.69
CA TYR A 47 -9.20 8.40 -7.66
C TYR A 47 -9.56 7.56 -8.89
N GLU A 48 -10.10 8.25 -9.90
CA GLU A 48 -10.09 7.74 -11.28
C GLU A 48 -8.66 7.80 -11.83
N LEU A 49 -8.27 6.75 -12.57
CA LEU A 49 -6.91 6.55 -13.08
C LEU A 49 -6.53 7.50 -14.22
N GLU A 50 -7.22 8.63 -14.36
CA GLU A 50 -6.95 9.65 -15.35
C GLU A 50 -5.85 10.58 -14.83
N CYS A 51 -4.61 10.18 -15.09
CA CYS A 51 -3.45 11.02 -14.85
C CYS A 51 -3.41 12.14 -15.90
N GLY A 52 -3.46 13.41 -15.48
CA GLY A 52 -3.24 14.50 -16.43
C GLY A 52 -3.65 15.91 -15.99
N GLU A 53 -4.61 16.03 -15.08
CA GLU A 53 -5.13 17.32 -14.61
C GLU A 53 -4.57 17.68 -13.22
N ASP A 54 -4.53 18.99 -12.92
CA ASP A 54 -4.16 19.45 -11.58
C ASP A 54 -5.22 18.96 -10.58
N GLU A 55 -4.79 18.25 -9.55
CA GLU A 55 -5.70 17.67 -8.57
C GLU A 55 -6.22 18.76 -7.62
N VAL A 56 -7.52 19.04 -7.70
CA VAL A 56 -8.18 19.98 -6.79
C VAL A 56 -8.84 19.20 -5.67
N VAL A 57 -8.19 19.16 -4.50
CA VAL A 57 -8.78 18.49 -3.33
C VAL A 57 -10.04 19.23 -2.89
N THR A 58 -11.17 18.59 -3.16
CA THR A 58 -12.51 19.02 -2.82
C THR A 58 -12.73 19.06 -1.30
N PRO A 59 -13.69 19.86 -0.81
CA PRO A 59 -14.11 19.81 0.59
C PRO A 59 -14.53 18.41 1.04
N GLU A 60 -15.13 17.64 0.15
CA GLU A 60 -15.59 16.27 0.34
C GLU A 60 -14.40 15.32 0.58
N GLU A 61 -13.38 15.34 -0.30
CA GLU A 61 -12.16 14.52 -0.13
C GLU A 61 -11.42 14.85 1.16
N LYS A 62 -11.36 16.13 1.57
CA LYS A 62 -10.79 16.51 2.88
C LYS A 62 -11.56 15.88 4.02
N LYS A 63 -12.89 15.80 3.92
CA LYS A 63 -13.74 15.21 4.94
C LYS A 63 -13.51 13.70 5.01
N GLU A 64 -13.34 13.02 3.88
CA GLU A 64 -13.02 11.60 3.82
C GLU A 64 -11.62 11.30 4.37
N ASN A 65 -10.61 12.13 4.03
CA ASN A 65 -9.27 12.03 4.59
C ASN A 65 -9.29 12.13 6.13
N VAL A 66 -10.02 13.11 6.68
CA VAL A 66 -10.18 13.26 8.13
C VAL A 66 -10.94 12.07 8.72
N ALA A 67 -12.02 11.62 8.08
CA ALA A 67 -12.82 10.49 8.55
C ALA A 67 -12.00 9.19 8.61
N PHE A 68 -11.14 8.95 7.62
CA PHE A 68 -10.23 7.80 7.61
C PHE A 68 -9.18 7.88 8.72
N VAL A 69 -8.54 9.04 8.90
CA VAL A 69 -7.56 9.25 10.00
C VAL A 69 -8.22 9.05 11.36
N ASP A 70 -9.45 9.53 11.53
CA ASP A 70 -10.22 9.32 12.75
C ASP A 70 -10.56 7.84 12.96
N ALA A 71 -11.00 7.14 11.91
CA ALA A 71 -11.36 5.72 11.97
C ALA A 71 -10.16 4.84 12.34
N ILE A 72 -9.00 5.02 11.71
CA ILE A 72 -7.83 4.20 12.02
C ILE A 72 -7.29 4.49 13.42
N MET A 73 -7.36 5.73 13.90
CA MET A 73 -6.88 6.10 15.24
C MET A 73 -7.71 5.48 16.38
N GLU A 74 -8.97 5.09 16.11
CA GLU A 74 -9.80 4.36 17.07
C GLU A 74 -9.34 2.90 17.27
N THR A 75 -8.52 2.36 16.38
CA THR A 75 -8.07 0.96 16.43
C THR A 75 -6.92 0.74 17.41
N ASP A 76 -6.87 -0.45 18.02
CA ASP A 76 -5.74 -0.86 18.87
C ASP A 76 -4.41 -0.85 18.11
N VAL A 77 -4.43 -1.17 16.81
CA VAL A 77 -3.25 -1.17 15.95
C VAL A 77 -2.60 0.21 15.88
N MET A 78 -3.40 1.26 15.61
CA MET A 78 -2.87 2.61 15.50
C MET A 78 -2.52 3.20 16.86
N GLN A 79 -3.29 2.86 17.91
CA GLN A 79 -2.95 3.26 19.28
C GLN A 79 -1.61 2.67 19.72
N GLU A 80 -1.33 1.41 19.39
CA GLU A 80 -0.05 0.77 19.71
C GLU A 80 1.10 1.37 18.90
N ALA A 81 0.88 1.65 17.62
CA ALA A 81 1.84 2.37 16.79
C ALA A 81 2.16 3.76 17.36
N HIS A 82 1.14 4.50 17.82
CA HIS A 82 1.29 5.82 18.43
C HIS A 82 2.11 5.74 19.72
N LYS A 83 1.77 4.83 20.65
CA LYS A 83 2.54 4.58 21.88
C LYS A 83 4.00 4.26 21.58
N TYR A 84 4.24 3.39 20.60
CA TYR A 84 5.58 3.02 20.19
C TYR A 84 6.36 4.23 19.65
N LEU A 85 5.76 5.05 18.78
CA LEU A 85 6.40 6.24 18.24
C LEU A 85 6.68 7.33 19.29
N ILE A 86 5.78 7.49 20.27
CA ILE A 86 6.02 8.33 21.45
C ILE A 86 7.26 7.84 22.21
N SER A 87 7.35 6.53 22.48
CA SER A 87 8.49 5.94 23.22
C SER A 87 9.83 6.13 22.51
N LYS A 88 9.81 6.36 21.18
CA LYS A 88 10.98 6.64 20.34
C LYS A 88 11.23 8.13 20.14
N GLY A 89 10.41 9.01 20.71
CA GLY A 89 10.52 10.46 20.54
C GLY A 89 10.24 10.93 19.10
N LYS A 90 9.47 10.16 18.33
CA LYS A 90 9.19 10.41 16.91
C LYS A 90 7.79 10.98 16.63
N SER A 91 6.92 10.96 17.62
CA SER A 91 5.55 11.47 17.53
C SER A 91 5.12 12.21 18.80
N PRO A 92 4.23 13.20 18.68
CA PRO A 92 3.68 13.92 19.82
C PRO A 92 2.79 13.02 20.67
N GLU A 93 2.75 13.24 21.99
CA GLU A 93 1.89 12.49 22.91
C GLU A 93 0.40 12.79 22.69
N HIS A 94 0.07 14.03 22.32
CA HIS A 94 -1.31 14.43 22.12
C HIS A 94 -1.90 13.80 20.85
N VAL A 95 -2.96 12.99 21.00
CA VAL A 95 -3.61 12.27 19.90
C VAL A 95 -4.01 13.19 18.74
N GLY A 96 -4.57 14.37 19.03
CA GLY A 96 -4.93 15.33 17.97
C GLY A 96 -3.73 15.83 17.16
N GLN A 97 -2.55 15.94 17.78
CA GLN A 97 -1.32 16.33 17.07
C GLN A 97 -0.78 15.16 16.25
N PHE A 98 -0.93 13.93 16.74
CA PHE A 98 -0.56 12.72 16.00
C PHE A 98 -1.47 12.50 14.79
N LYS A 99 -2.80 12.69 14.93
CA LYS A 99 -3.74 12.72 13.79
C LYS A 99 -3.31 13.72 12.73
N TRP A 100 -2.91 14.92 13.14
CA TRP A 100 -2.39 15.93 12.21
C TRP A 100 -1.04 15.55 11.58
N GLN A 101 -0.16 14.87 12.32
CA GLN A 101 1.08 14.30 11.78
C GLN A 101 0.78 13.25 10.70
N LEU A 102 -0.14 12.33 10.97
CA LEU A 102 -0.62 11.34 9.99
C LEU A 102 -1.20 12.02 8.76
N TYR A 103 -2.11 12.98 8.95
CA TYR A 103 -2.73 13.73 7.87
C TYR A 103 -1.68 14.37 6.95
N LYS A 104 -0.66 15.01 7.55
CA LYS A 104 0.41 15.64 6.77
C LYS A 104 1.26 14.64 5.98
N ILE A 105 1.59 13.50 6.58
CA ILE A 105 2.43 12.49 5.92
C ILE A 105 1.69 11.87 4.73
N TRP A 106 0.41 11.54 4.92
CA TRP A 106 -0.35 10.74 3.97
C TRP A 106 -1.12 11.56 2.94
N PHE A 107 -1.75 12.67 3.35
CA PHE A 107 -2.75 13.39 2.55
C PHE A 107 -2.32 14.81 2.15
N SER A 108 -1.09 15.24 2.46
CA SER A 108 -0.59 16.50 1.88
C SER A 108 -0.21 16.29 0.42
N LEU A 109 -0.74 17.15 -0.45
CA LEU A 109 -0.33 17.19 -1.84
C LEU A 109 1.13 17.63 -1.94
N VAL A 110 1.88 16.93 -2.79
CA VAL A 110 3.25 17.28 -3.11
C VAL A 110 3.43 17.33 -4.62
N ARG A 111 4.25 18.27 -5.10
CA ARG A 111 4.64 18.35 -6.50
C ARG A 111 5.57 17.20 -6.86
N ARG A 112 5.08 16.20 -7.61
CA ARG A 112 5.87 15.02 -8.00
C ARG A 112 6.39 15.09 -9.45
N THR A 113 5.83 15.95 -10.31
CA THR A 113 6.23 16.06 -11.72
C THR A 113 7.23 17.22 -11.94
N ARG A 114 8.20 17.02 -12.85
CA ARG A 114 9.05 18.12 -13.35
C ARG A 114 8.29 18.84 -14.47
N GLY A 115 7.86 20.08 -14.24
CA GLY A 115 7.06 20.88 -15.18
C GLY A 115 6.20 21.89 -14.43
N ASP A 116 5.36 22.68 -15.12
CA ASP A 116 4.57 23.82 -14.60
C ASP A 116 3.39 23.46 -13.66
N ARG A 117 3.31 22.21 -13.19
CA ARG A 117 2.26 21.74 -12.27
C ARG A 117 2.70 21.96 -10.83
N ASP A 118 1.87 22.56 -10.01
CA ASP A 118 2.28 23.03 -8.68
C ASP A 118 2.04 22.00 -7.55
N GLN A 119 1.08 21.06 -7.68
CA GLN A 119 0.71 20.04 -6.69
C GLN A 119 -0.01 18.86 -7.38
N ASP A 120 0.56 17.64 -7.36
CA ASP A 120 0.11 16.59 -8.29
C ASP A 120 -0.39 15.29 -7.64
N SER A 121 -0.02 15.02 -6.39
CA SER A 121 -0.40 13.76 -5.71
C SER A 121 -0.03 13.72 -4.23
N SER A 122 -0.79 12.93 -3.48
CA SER A 122 -0.52 12.60 -2.07
C SER A 122 0.31 11.32 -1.90
N SER A 123 0.83 11.08 -0.69
CA SER A 123 1.50 9.80 -0.39
C SER A 123 0.52 8.64 -0.38
N PHE A 124 -0.73 8.89 0.02
CA PHE A 124 -1.79 7.90 0.05
C PHE A 124 -2.07 7.36 -1.36
N GLU A 125 -2.28 8.25 -2.32
CA GLU A 125 -2.47 7.89 -3.73
C GLU A 125 -1.33 7.03 -4.26
N HIS A 126 -0.10 7.49 -4.05
CA HIS A 126 1.06 6.82 -4.59
C HIS A 126 1.24 5.40 -4.05
N VAL A 127 0.93 5.19 -2.77
CA VAL A 127 1.13 3.90 -2.08
C VAL A 127 -0.05 2.95 -2.31
N PHE A 128 -1.28 3.44 -2.18
CA PHE A 128 -2.48 2.60 -2.13
C PHE A 128 -3.31 2.61 -3.40
N VAL A 129 -3.45 3.77 -4.05
CA VAL A 129 -4.27 3.90 -5.28
C VAL A 129 -3.50 3.34 -6.48
N GLY A 130 -2.21 3.67 -6.55
CA GLY A 130 -1.35 3.31 -7.65
C GLY A 130 -1.35 4.35 -8.76
N GLU A 131 -0.32 5.21 -8.79
CA GLU A 131 -0.20 6.21 -9.85
C GLU A 131 0.15 5.57 -11.21
N GLY A 132 -0.58 6.00 -12.23
CA GLY A 132 -0.14 5.92 -13.62
C GLY A 132 0.78 7.10 -13.95
N ARG A 133 1.86 6.87 -14.69
CA ARG A 133 2.59 7.93 -15.40
C ARG A 133 2.77 7.50 -16.82
N ASP A 134 2.32 8.31 -17.78
CA ASP A 134 2.58 8.09 -19.21
C ASP A 134 2.27 6.64 -19.64
N ASP A 135 1.02 6.21 -19.39
CA ASP A 135 0.52 4.84 -19.61
C ASP A 135 1.18 3.72 -18.77
N LYS A 136 2.14 4.05 -17.90
CA LYS A 136 2.79 3.12 -16.98
C LYS A 136 2.20 3.24 -15.59
N PHE A 137 1.39 2.26 -15.22
CA PHE A 137 1.01 2.00 -13.83
C PHE A 137 2.22 1.51 -13.01
N ILE A 138 2.57 2.20 -11.93
CA ILE A 138 3.82 2.00 -11.16
C ILE A 138 3.56 1.46 -9.74
N GLY A 139 2.37 1.67 -9.17
CA GLY A 139 2.03 1.20 -7.83
C GLY A 139 0.72 0.40 -7.84
N LEU A 140 0.66 -0.69 -7.08
CA LEU A 140 -0.57 -1.37 -6.63
C LEU A 140 -0.15 -2.46 -5.66
N HIS A 141 -0.06 -2.11 -4.37
CA HIS A 141 0.48 -2.97 -3.32
C HIS A 141 -0.54 -3.35 -2.25
N ASN A 142 -1.81 -2.98 -2.45
CA ASN A 142 -2.88 -3.17 -1.48
C ASN A 142 -3.98 -4.09 -2.03
N TRP A 143 -4.37 -5.09 -1.24
CA TRP A 143 -5.28 -6.14 -1.71
C TRP A 143 -6.71 -5.65 -1.89
N ILE A 144 -7.14 -4.62 -1.15
CA ILE A 144 -8.47 -4.02 -1.29
C ILE A 144 -8.53 -3.31 -2.64
N GLN A 145 -7.51 -2.53 -2.98
CA GLN A 145 -7.43 -1.88 -4.29
C GLN A 145 -7.33 -2.92 -5.41
N PHE A 146 -6.54 -3.99 -5.25
CA PHE A 146 -6.56 -5.12 -6.18
C PHE A 146 -7.97 -5.67 -6.34
N TYR A 147 -8.64 -6.06 -5.24
CA TYR A 147 -9.98 -6.62 -5.27
C TYR A 147 -10.99 -5.73 -6.01
N LEU A 148 -10.97 -4.42 -5.76
CA LEU A 148 -11.85 -3.47 -6.42
C LEU A 148 -11.54 -3.31 -7.92
N LYS A 149 -10.26 -3.27 -8.32
CA LYS A 149 -9.87 -3.11 -9.73
C LYS A 149 -10.02 -4.40 -10.55
N LEU A 150 -9.85 -5.58 -9.94
CA LEU A 150 -10.03 -6.88 -10.60
C LEU A 150 -11.48 -7.12 -11.08
N LYS A 151 -12.46 -6.37 -10.55
CA LYS A 151 -13.84 -6.39 -11.06
C LYS A 151 -13.98 -5.77 -12.46
N TYR A 152 -13.01 -4.96 -12.89
CA TYR A 152 -13.08 -4.16 -14.12
C TYR A 152 -11.95 -4.45 -15.12
N CYS A 153 -11.01 -5.35 -14.80
CA CYS A 153 -9.83 -5.61 -15.64
C CYS A 153 -9.57 -7.11 -15.76
N ASP A 154 -9.27 -7.57 -16.99
CA ASP A 154 -8.72 -8.90 -17.23
C ASP A 154 -7.29 -8.95 -16.66
N TYR A 155 -7.05 -9.88 -15.74
CA TYR A 155 -5.75 -10.05 -15.10
C TYR A 155 -5.22 -11.45 -15.34
N HIS A 156 -3.92 -11.53 -15.64
CA HIS A 156 -3.18 -12.78 -15.69
C HIS A 156 -2.31 -12.90 -14.45
N CYS A 157 -2.67 -13.77 -13.51
CA CYS A 157 -1.96 -13.92 -12.24
C CYS A 157 -0.77 -14.88 -12.39
N ILE A 158 0.40 -14.35 -12.72
CA ILE A 158 1.53 -15.20 -13.12
C ILE A 158 2.19 -15.94 -11.94
N ARG A 159 1.94 -15.56 -10.67
CA ARG A 159 2.48 -16.28 -9.51
C ARG A 159 1.66 -16.10 -8.21
N CYS A 160 0.97 -17.16 -7.78
CA CYS A 160 0.46 -17.29 -6.41
C CYS A 160 1.38 -18.17 -5.59
N GLY A 161 1.91 -17.65 -4.48
CA GLY A 161 2.50 -18.44 -3.41
C GLY A 161 3.88 -19.07 -3.70
N HIS A 162 4.82 -18.85 -2.81
CA HIS A 162 5.53 -19.98 -2.19
C HIS A 162 5.14 -19.92 -0.72
N SER A 163 4.86 -21.07 -0.10
CA SER A 163 4.44 -21.18 1.29
C SER A 163 5.29 -20.27 2.16
N THR A 164 4.67 -19.21 2.68
CA THR A 164 5.32 -18.42 3.71
C THR A 164 5.24 -19.25 4.98
N VAL A 165 6.32 -19.99 5.27
CA VAL A 165 6.41 -21.03 6.30
C VAL A 165 5.59 -22.28 5.93
N GLN A 166 6.14 -23.46 6.21
CA GLN A 166 5.52 -24.76 5.94
C GLN A 166 4.19 -25.00 6.70
N ASP A 167 3.84 -24.12 7.65
CA ASP A 167 2.81 -24.36 8.67
C ASP A 167 1.63 -23.36 8.65
N ASP A 168 1.55 -22.40 7.72
CA ASP A 168 0.37 -21.51 7.62
C ASP A 168 -0.60 -22.07 6.57
N GLU A 169 -1.82 -22.42 6.99
CA GLU A 169 -2.89 -22.91 6.11
C GLU A 169 -3.39 -21.82 5.13
N HIS A 170 -3.01 -20.55 5.37
CA HIS A 170 -3.45 -19.39 4.61
C HIS A 170 -2.29 -18.53 4.13
N PHE A 171 -2.28 -18.20 2.83
CA PHE A 171 -1.32 -17.28 2.24
C PHE A 171 -1.63 -15.84 2.67
N ARG A 172 -0.70 -15.21 3.39
CA ARG A 172 -0.83 -13.80 3.84
C ARG A 172 -0.06 -12.81 2.98
N LEU A 173 0.77 -13.29 2.05
CA LEU A 173 1.57 -12.48 1.14
C LEU A 173 1.56 -13.11 -0.24
N ILE A 174 1.32 -12.30 -1.25
CA ILE A 174 1.32 -12.71 -2.65
C ILE A 174 2.25 -11.81 -3.46
N ALA A 175 2.79 -12.36 -4.54
CA ALA A 175 3.65 -11.67 -5.48
C ALA A 175 3.03 -11.77 -6.87
N LEU A 176 2.22 -10.78 -7.23
CA LEU A 176 1.44 -10.75 -8.44
C LEU A 176 2.21 -10.11 -9.59
N GLN A 177 2.07 -10.68 -10.78
CA GLN A 177 2.29 -9.95 -12.02
C GLN A 177 0.92 -9.80 -12.68
N PHE A 178 0.66 -8.69 -13.34
CA PHE A 178 -0.59 -8.47 -14.07
C PHE A 178 -0.35 -7.65 -15.33
N ASP A 179 -1.23 -7.85 -16.30
CA ASP A 179 -1.34 -6.99 -17.47
C ASP A 179 -2.30 -5.84 -17.13
N TRP A 180 -2.03 -4.65 -17.67
CA TRP A 180 -2.88 -3.49 -17.43
C TRP A 180 -3.08 -2.74 -18.75
N ARG A 181 -4.35 -2.65 -19.20
CA ARG A 181 -4.69 -2.16 -20.54
C ARG A 181 -3.86 -2.91 -21.61
N GLU A 182 -3.19 -2.18 -22.50
CA GLU A 182 -2.35 -2.74 -23.56
C GLU A 182 -0.90 -3.02 -23.10
N GLU A 183 -0.50 -2.61 -21.89
CA GLU A 183 0.85 -2.83 -21.37
C GLU A 183 0.97 -4.20 -20.71
N LYS A 184 1.64 -5.12 -21.41
CA LYS A 184 1.87 -6.48 -20.91
C LYS A 184 3.10 -6.56 -20.00
N GLY A 185 2.99 -7.35 -18.93
CA GLY A 185 4.14 -7.79 -18.13
C GLY A 185 4.69 -6.73 -17.20
N LYS A 186 3.82 -6.10 -16.39
CA LYS A 186 4.30 -5.20 -15.34
C LYS A 186 5.25 -5.90 -14.38
N PRO A 187 6.18 -5.17 -13.73
CA PRO A 187 7.01 -5.71 -12.66
C PRO A 187 6.18 -6.40 -11.58
N ILE A 188 6.71 -7.47 -10.98
CA ILE A 188 6.05 -8.19 -9.89
C ILE A 188 5.75 -7.22 -8.74
N SER A 189 4.48 -7.11 -8.37
CA SER A 189 3.99 -6.39 -7.21
C SER A 189 3.75 -7.37 -6.06
N SER A 190 4.35 -7.10 -4.91
CA SER A 190 4.07 -7.84 -3.68
C SER A 190 2.98 -7.13 -2.88
N CYS A 191 2.08 -7.89 -2.26
CA CYS A 191 0.91 -7.40 -1.56
C CYS A 191 0.53 -8.31 -0.39
N PHE A 192 0.19 -7.72 0.76
CA PHE A 192 -0.42 -8.47 1.87
C PHE A 192 -1.84 -8.88 1.52
N LEU A 193 -2.29 -10.03 2.02
CA LEU A 193 -3.64 -10.54 1.81
C LEU A 193 -4.39 -10.58 3.14
N GLY A 194 -5.53 -9.88 3.21
CA GLY A 194 -6.39 -9.85 4.40
C GLY A 194 -5.94 -8.92 5.53
N THR A 195 -4.91 -8.11 5.31
CA THR A 195 -4.50 -7.04 6.23
C THR A 195 -5.53 -5.93 6.30
N SER A 196 -5.65 -5.26 7.44
CA SER A 196 -6.48 -4.07 7.55
C SER A 196 -5.74 -2.82 7.07
N PRO A 197 -6.45 -1.79 6.56
CA PRO A 197 -5.83 -0.54 6.13
C PRO A 197 -4.95 0.10 7.20
N GLU A 198 -5.41 0.10 8.45
CA GLU A 198 -4.66 0.65 9.59
C GLU A 198 -3.35 -0.08 9.86
N PHE A 199 -3.24 -1.38 9.55
CA PHE A 199 -2.00 -2.14 9.73
C PHE A 199 -0.92 -1.69 8.75
N GLU A 200 -1.26 -1.55 7.47
CA GLU A 200 -0.31 -1.09 6.44
C GLU A 200 0.09 0.37 6.68
N ILE A 201 -0.87 1.25 6.98
CA ILE A 201 -0.60 2.65 7.33
C ILE A 201 0.33 2.73 8.55
N ALA A 202 0.06 1.96 9.61
CA ALA A 202 0.90 1.95 10.81
C ALA A 202 2.33 1.47 10.50
N ALA A 203 2.48 0.35 9.80
CA ALA A 203 3.78 -0.22 9.47
C ALA A 203 4.65 0.77 8.66
N TYR A 204 4.08 1.36 7.60
CA TYR A 204 4.79 2.32 6.76
C TYR A 204 5.09 3.62 7.50
N THR A 205 4.16 4.13 8.32
CA THR A 205 4.38 5.32 9.15
C THR A 205 5.51 5.12 10.16
N ILE A 206 5.55 3.95 10.81
CA ILE A 206 6.60 3.61 11.77
C ILE A 206 7.97 3.59 11.09
N CYS A 207 8.09 2.90 9.95
CA CYS A 207 9.34 2.86 9.21
C CYS A 207 9.78 4.26 8.77
N PHE A 208 8.85 5.06 8.24
CA PHE A 208 9.12 6.43 7.80
C PHE A 208 9.64 7.32 8.94
N LEU A 209 8.94 7.37 10.07
CA LEU A 209 9.28 8.24 11.19
C LEU A 209 10.54 7.79 11.96
N LEU A 210 10.89 6.51 11.89
CA LEU A 210 12.14 5.97 12.43
C LEU A 210 13.34 6.18 11.50
N ASP A 211 13.19 6.94 10.42
CA ASP A 211 14.22 7.15 9.39
C ASP A 211 14.69 5.84 8.74
N ARG A 212 13.84 4.81 8.71
CA ARG A 212 14.07 3.55 7.98
C ARG A 212 13.66 3.70 6.52
N LEU A 213 14.37 4.60 5.84
CA LEU A 213 14.06 5.13 4.50
C LEU A 213 14.60 4.26 3.36
N CYS A 214 14.66 2.95 3.60
CA CYS A 214 15.09 1.93 2.67
C CYS A 214 14.53 0.57 3.09
N LYS A 215 14.91 -0.46 2.34
CA LYS A 215 14.67 -1.87 2.64
C LYS A 215 15.00 -2.20 4.11
N THR A 216 13.95 -2.56 4.85
CA THR A 216 14.02 -2.92 6.26
C THR A 216 13.50 -4.34 6.43
N ASP A 217 14.35 -5.23 6.94
CA ASP A 217 13.92 -6.57 7.32
C ASP A 217 13.06 -6.53 8.58
N VAL A 218 11.91 -7.18 8.52
CA VAL A 218 10.92 -7.27 9.59
C VAL A 218 10.51 -8.72 9.77
N GLN A 219 10.38 -9.13 11.03
CA GLN A 219 9.79 -10.41 11.41
C GLN A 219 8.35 -10.15 11.86
N LEU A 220 7.37 -10.63 11.09
CA LEU A 220 5.94 -10.55 11.41
C LEU A 220 5.41 -11.94 11.75
N GLY A 221 5.24 -12.22 13.04
CA GLY A 221 4.96 -13.59 13.49
C GLY A 221 6.06 -14.54 13.02
N ASN A 222 5.70 -15.55 12.23
CA ASN A 222 6.65 -16.50 11.65
C ASN A 222 7.20 -16.05 10.27
N MET A 223 6.74 -14.93 9.73
CA MET A 223 7.12 -14.44 8.41
C MET A 223 8.29 -13.47 8.46
N LYS A 224 9.32 -13.71 7.65
CA LYS A 224 10.35 -12.72 7.31
C LYS A 224 9.94 -11.95 6.07
N LEU A 225 9.90 -10.63 6.17
CA LEU A 225 9.50 -9.74 5.10
C LEU A 225 10.39 -8.50 5.07
N GLU A 226 10.44 -7.85 3.92
CA GLU A 226 11.17 -6.60 3.72
C GLU A 226 10.14 -5.49 3.51
N ILE A 227 10.21 -4.41 4.29
CA ILE A 227 9.44 -3.19 4.06
C ILE A 227 10.37 -2.17 3.41
N ASP A 228 10.08 -1.73 2.19
CA ASP A 228 10.82 -0.68 1.49
C ASP A 228 10.01 0.61 1.54
N VAL A 229 10.44 1.58 2.35
CA VAL A 229 9.85 2.93 2.41
C VAL A 229 10.85 3.90 1.81
N LYS A 230 10.45 4.64 0.78
CA LYS A 230 11.27 5.69 0.17
C LYS A 230 10.63 7.05 0.42
N PRO A 231 11.39 8.02 0.95
CA PRO A 231 10.88 9.36 1.19
C PRO A 231 10.70 10.09 -0.14
N PHE A 232 9.72 10.98 -0.20
CA PHE A 232 9.60 12.00 -1.24
C PHE A 232 9.62 13.38 -0.59
N ALA A 233 10.60 14.19 -1.00
CA ALA A 233 11.07 15.29 -0.17
C ALA A 233 11.41 14.81 1.28
N LYS A 234 11.86 15.72 2.16
CA LYS A 234 12.26 15.32 3.52
C LYS A 234 11.08 14.88 4.42
N ASN A 235 9.84 15.15 4.02
CA ASN A 235 8.68 15.13 4.93
C ASN A 235 7.54 14.21 4.49
N TYR A 236 7.62 13.56 3.33
CA TYR A 236 6.52 12.75 2.80
C TYR A 236 6.99 11.35 2.41
N ILE A 237 6.05 10.42 2.35
CA ILE A 237 6.30 9.06 1.84
C ILE A 237 6.16 9.12 0.32
N GLY A 238 7.26 8.84 -0.38
CA GLY A 238 7.26 8.72 -1.82
C GLY A 238 6.56 7.45 -2.23
N THR A 239 7.16 6.31 -1.89
CA THR A 239 6.59 4.99 -2.12
C THR A 239 6.85 4.12 -0.89
N ALA A 240 5.94 3.20 -0.62
CA ALA A 240 6.06 2.22 0.43
C ALA A 240 5.42 0.92 -0.04
N TYR A 241 6.15 -0.17 0.04
CA TYR A 241 5.62 -1.49 -0.28
C TYR A 241 6.38 -2.56 0.49
N ILE A 242 5.73 -3.70 0.67
CA ILE A 242 6.40 -4.90 1.17
C ILE A 242 6.96 -5.67 0.00
N ALA A 243 8.13 -6.25 0.19
CA ALA A 243 8.65 -7.32 -0.64
C ALA A 243 8.81 -8.58 0.21
N ALA A 244 8.53 -9.74 -0.37
CA ALA A 244 8.92 -11.00 0.25
C ALA A 244 10.45 -11.05 0.30
N ALA A 245 11.04 -11.00 1.51
CA ALA A 245 12.38 -11.54 1.71
C ALA A 245 12.30 -13.02 1.32
N ARG A 246 13.17 -13.52 0.43
CA ARG A 246 13.01 -14.92 -0.02
C ARG A 246 13.09 -15.86 1.16
N MET A 247 11.94 -16.46 1.46
CA MET A 247 11.84 -17.78 2.07
C MET A 247 12.28 -18.81 1.01
N TYR A 248 13.03 -19.80 1.47
CA TYR A 248 13.73 -20.80 0.68
C TYR A 248 12.84 -21.56 -0.32
#